data_AF-A0A1C6B6F9-F1
#
_entry.id   AF-A0A1C6B6F9-F1
#
_cell.length_a   1.000
_cell.length_b   1.000
_cell.length_c   1.000
_cell.angle_alpha   90.00
_cell.angle_beta   90.00
_cell.angle_gamma   90.00
#
_symmetry.space_group_name_H-M   'P 1'
#
loop_
_entity.id
_entity.type
_entity.pdbx_description
1 polymer ?
#
loop_
_entity_poly.entity_id
_entity_poly.type
_entity_poly.pdbx_seq_one_letter_code
_entity_poly.pdbx_strand_id
1 'polypeptide(L)'
;MSIWNLPIPIGKLVLGNILLIVCSLFYLAWWAVAFRLHASSGLLKSAVLLGVAAAAGIIGLVFAIQGITAAVGKRILLPEAGILAGGIIAYILLFTITYFFLKRQVTTELFLIIGWAVLELSVINTLYKTEYFSFGGAVAFCIITAAAVLISLLCYISYYKLEKTAGFIDGMIPLILAAAVMAAITIKAVA
;
A
#
# COMPACT_ATOMS: atom_id res chain seq x y z
N MET A 1 -10.07 -19.00 10.29
CA MET A 1 -9.97 -19.94 9.14
C MET A 1 -8.51 -20.05 8.68
N SER A 2 -8.01 -21.22 8.26
CA SER A 2 -6.65 -21.33 7.69
C SER A 2 -6.61 -20.78 6.25
N ILE A 3 -5.50 -20.13 5.84
CA ILE A 3 -5.34 -19.59 4.47
C ILE A 3 -5.54 -20.65 3.38
N TRP A 4 -5.25 -21.91 3.71
CA TRP A 4 -5.35 -23.06 2.80
C TRP A 4 -6.80 -23.50 2.56
N ASN A 5 -7.74 -23.01 3.36
CA ASN A 5 -9.16 -23.33 3.24
C ASN A 5 -9.95 -22.20 2.55
N LEU A 6 -9.28 -21.11 2.13
CA LEU A 6 -9.93 -20.01 1.44
C LEU A 6 -10.22 -20.37 -0.02
N PRO A 7 -11.33 -19.89 -0.61
CA PRO A 7 -11.53 -19.93 -2.05
C PRO A 7 -10.34 -19.28 -2.77
N ILE A 8 -9.95 -19.84 -3.92
CA ILE A 8 -8.75 -19.42 -4.66
C ILE A 8 -8.64 -17.89 -4.84
N PRO A 9 -9.69 -17.14 -5.22
CA PRO A 9 -9.60 -15.68 -5.35
C PRO A 9 -9.25 -14.98 -4.03
N ILE A 10 -9.83 -15.42 -2.91
CA ILE A 10 -9.61 -14.83 -1.60
C ILE A 10 -8.24 -15.22 -1.04
N GLY A 11 -7.82 -16.46 -1.26
CA GLY A 11 -6.47 -16.91 -0.93
C GLY A 11 -5.40 -16.08 -1.64
N LYS A 12 -5.61 -15.74 -2.92
CA LYS A 12 -4.71 -14.85 -3.68
C LYS A 12 -4.69 -13.43 -3.14
N LEU A 13 -5.83 -12.87 -2.73
CA LEU A 13 -5.88 -11.54 -2.07
C LEU A 13 -5.06 -11.52 -0.79
N VAL A 14 -5.31 -12.49 0.10
CA VAL A 14 -4.61 -12.61 1.38
C VAL A 14 -3.10 -12.78 1.16
N LEU A 15 -2.71 -13.66 0.25
CA LEU A 15 -1.30 -13.87 -0.06
C LEU A 15 -0.66 -12.64 -0.71
N GLY A 16 -1.40 -11.93 -1.56
CA GLY A 16 -0.99 -10.66 -2.14
C GLY A 16 -0.66 -9.61 -1.08
N ASN A 17 -1.58 -9.40 -0.12
CA ASN A 17 -1.37 -8.47 1.00
C ASN A 17 -0.19 -8.91 1.89
N ILE A 18 -0.05 -10.21 2.19
CA ILE A 18 1.10 -10.73 2.95
C ILE A 18 2.42 -10.39 2.25
N LEU A 19 2.51 -10.61 0.93
CA LEU A 19 3.71 -10.30 0.17
C LEU A 19 4.01 -8.80 0.10
N LEU A 20 2.97 -7.95 0.01
CA LEU A 20 3.12 -6.49 0.07
C LEU A 20 3.55 -5.98 1.47
N ILE A 21 3.12 -6.66 2.54
CA ILE A 21 3.63 -6.42 3.89
C ILE A 21 5.11 -6.80 3.96
N VAL A 22 5.50 -7.97 3.44
CA VAL A 22 6.92 -8.37 3.37
C VAL A 22 7.72 -7.35 2.56
N CYS A 23 7.21 -6.90 1.42
CA CYS A 23 7.82 -5.82 0.62
C CYS A 23 8.07 -4.57 1.47
N SER A 24 7.06 -4.12 2.22
CA SER A 24 7.16 -2.95 3.08
C SER A 24 8.22 -3.11 4.18
N LEU A 25 8.27 -4.27 4.83
CA LEU A 25 9.25 -4.58 5.88
C LEU A 25 10.69 -4.60 5.35
N PHE A 26 10.92 -5.25 4.19
CA PHE A 26 12.25 -5.29 3.58
C PHE A 26 12.68 -3.92 3.06
N TYR A 27 11.76 -3.11 2.52
CA TYR A 27 12.06 -1.74 2.13
C TYR A 27 12.38 -0.87 3.34
N LEU A 28 11.66 -1.00 4.45
CA LEU A 28 11.96 -0.29 5.71
C LEU A 28 13.30 -0.71 6.29
N ALA A 29 13.65 -2.00 6.23
CA ALA A 29 14.96 -2.49 6.63
C ALA A 29 16.06 -1.89 5.74
N TRP A 30 15.84 -1.84 4.43
CA TRP A 30 16.73 -1.17 3.49
C TRP A 30 16.88 0.33 3.83
N TRP A 31 15.77 1.03 4.07
CA TRP A 31 15.76 2.44 4.43
C TRP A 31 16.60 2.70 5.69
N ALA A 32 16.44 1.88 6.73
CA ALA A 32 17.22 1.98 7.96
C ALA A 32 18.73 1.76 7.72
N VAL A 33 19.10 0.82 6.85
CA VAL A 33 20.51 0.54 6.53
C VAL A 33 21.12 1.63 5.64
N ALA A 34 20.36 2.14 4.68
CA ALA A 34 20.81 3.12 3.71
C ALA A 34 20.95 4.53 4.31
N PHE A 35 20.06 4.92 5.24
CA PHE A 35 19.96 6.30 5.71
C PHE A 35 20.35 6.53 7.18
N ARG A 36 20.43 5.51 8.05
CA ARG A 36 20.54 5.73 9.51
C ARG A 36 21.97 5.80 10.08
N LEU A 37 23.04 5.45 9.36
CA LEU A 37 24.38 5.39 9.95
C LEU A 37 25.47 5.87 8.98
N HIS A 38 26.59 6.36 9.53
CA HIS A 38 27.88 6.61 8.86
C HIS A 38 28.43 5.36 8.15
N ALA A 39 27.71 4.80 7.18
CA ALA A 39 27.91 3.43 6.74
C ALA A 39 28.16 3.39 5.23
N SER A 40 29.38 2.97 4.89
CA SER A 40 29.62 2.08 3.76
C SER A 40 28.79 0.80 3.95
N SER A 41 27.47 0.89 3.80
CA SER A 41 26.64 -0.32 3.74
C SER A 41 27.13 -1.10 2.52
N GLY A 42 27.51 -2.35 2.73
CA GLY A 42 28.01 -3.18 1.64
C GLY A 42 26.96 -3.23 0.54
N LEU A 43 27.34 -2.87 -0.68
CA LEU A 43 26.46 -2.82 -1.86
C LEU A 43 25.57 -4.06 -1.98
N LEU A 44 26.12 -5.23 -1.64
CA LEU A 44 25.41 -6.49 -1.61
C LEU A 44 24.23 -6.52 -0.63
N LYS A 45 24.38 -6.02 0.60
CA LYS A 45 23.29 -5.99 1.60
C LYS A 45 22.15 -5.09 1.13
N SER A 46 22.48 -3.92 0.58
CA SER A 46 21.52 -2.98 0.01
C SER A 46 20.76 -3.61 -1.17
N ALA A 47 21.49 -4.25 -2.09
CA ALA A 47 20.92 -4.91 -3.25
C ALA A 47 20.01 -6.10 -2.89
N VAL A 48 20.39 -6.91 -1.89
CA VAL A 48 19.56 -8.05 -1.43
C VAL A 48 18.25 -7.56 -0.81
N LEU A 49 18.29 -6.56 0.06
CA LEU A 49 17.08 -6.04 0.70
C LEU A 49 16.11 -5.44 -0.32
N LEU A 50 16.61 -4.62 -1.24
CA LEU A 50 15.79 -4.08 -2.34
C LEU A 50 15.29 -5.16 -3.29
N GLY A 51 16.14 -6.15 -3.62
CA GLY A 51 15.77 -7.25 -4.50
C GLY A 51 14.62 -8.07 -3.95
N VAL A 52 14.67 -8.42 -2.66
CA VAL A 52 13.58 -9.12 -1.98
C VAL A 52 12.33 -8.25 -1.88
N ALA A 53 12.48 -6.96 -1.54
CA ALA A 53 11.34 -6.03 -1.50
C ALA A 53 10.65 -5.94 -2.87
N ALA A 54 11.42 -5.75 -3.95
CA ALA A 54 10.89 -5.65 -5.31
C ALA A 54 10.20 -6.95 -5.75
N ALA A 55 10.82 -8.11 -5.52
CA ALA A 55 10.23 -9.40 -5.88
C ALA A 55 8.92 -9.63 -5.11
N ALA A 56 8.91 -9.41 -3.79
CA ALA A 56 7.72 -9.55 -2.97
C ALA A 56 6.63 -8.55 -3.41
N GLY A 57 6.99 -7.30 -3.72
CA GLY A 57 6.07 -6.27 -4.18
C GLY A 57 5.40 -6.62 -5.51
N ILE A 58 6.17 -7.10 -6.49
CA ILE A 58 5.65 -7.49 -7.81
C ILE A 58 4.75 -8.71 -7.69
N ILE A 59 5.19 -9.77 -7.01
CA ILE A 59 4.41 -11.00 -6.85
C ILE A 59 3.14 -10.70 -6.05
N GLY A 60 3.24 -9.89 -4.99
CA GLY A 60 2.11 -9.48 -4.17
C GLY A 60 1.06 -8.70 -4.96
N LEU A 61 1.49 -7.74 -5.78
CA LEU A 61 0.62 -6.99 -6.67
C LEU A 61 -0.10 -7.90 -7.68
N VAL A 62 0.62 -8.83 -8.31
CA VAL A 62 0.05 -9.79 -9.26
C VAL A 62 -1.02 -10.65 -8.58
N PHE A 63 -0.76 -11.17 -7.38
CA PHE A 63 -1.74 -11.97 -6.65
C PHE A 63 -2.96 -11.18 -6.21
N ALA A 64 -2.76 -9.94 -5.74
CA ALA A 64 -3.86 -9.06 -5.40
C ALA A 64 -4.76 -8.80 -6.62
N ILE A 65 -4.18 -8.43 -7.78
CA ILE A 65 -4.93 -8.21 -9.02
C ILE A 65 -5.68 -9.47 -9.44
N GLN A 66 -5.01 -10.63 -9.47
CA GLN A 66 -5.66 -11.90 -9.82
C GLN A 66 -6.82 -12.24 -8.88
N GLY A 67 -6.67 -11.96 -7.58
CA GLY A 67 -7.72 -12.16 -6.59
C GLY A 67 -8.91 -11.23 -6.84
N ILE A 68 -8.66 -9.94 -7.11
CA ILE A 68 -9.69 -8.95 -7.44
C ILE A 68 -10.47 -9.37 -8.70
N THR A 69 -9.77 -9.71 -9.78
CA THR A 69 -10.39 -10.00 -11.08
C THR A 69 -11.12 -11.34 -11.11
N ALA A 70 -10.66 -12.33 -10.34
CA ALA A 70 -11.28 -13.66 -10.31
C ALA A 70 -12.45 -13.75 -9.30
N ALA A 71 -12.58 -12.79 -8.40
CA ALA A 71 -13.62 -12.81 -7.38
C ALA A 71 -15.00 -12.44 -7.95
N VAL A 72 -15.93 -13.39 -7.85
CA VAL A 72 -17.34 -13.18 -8.21
C VAL A 72 -18.15 -12.96 -6.93
N GLY A 73 -19.01 -11.95 -6.94
CA GLY A 73 -19.94 -11.70 -5.84
C GLY A 73 -21.01 -10.71 -6.24
N LYS A 74 -21.99 -10.50 -5.34
CA LYS A 74 -23.25 -9.81 -5.66
C LYS A 74 -23.35 -8.40 -5.06
N ARG A 75 -22.47 -8.04 -4.13
CA ARG A 75 -22.49 -6.74 -3.45
C ARG A 75 -21.53 -5.77 -4.09
N ILE A 76 -21.90 -4.49 -4.11
CA ILE A 76 -21.06 -3.40 -4.63
C ILE A 76 -20.99 -2.34 -3.53
N LEU A 77 -19.79 -2.06 -3.01
CA LEU A 77 -19.59 -0.91 -2.12
C LEU A 77 -19.24 0.32 -2.94
N LEU A 78 -18.25 0.16 -3.84
CA LEU A 78 -17.77 1.19 -4.75
C LEU A 78 -17.75 0.61 -6.17
N PRO A 79 -18.13 1.39 -7.20
CA PRO A 79 -17.96 0.97 -8.59
C PRO A 79 -16.48 0.72 -8.88
N GLU A 80 -16.11 -0.44 -9.41
CA GLU A 80 -14.71 -0.82 -9.66
C GLU A 80 -14.01 0.16 -10.61
N ALA A 81 -14.70 0.56 -11.69
CA ALA A 81 -14.23 1.62 -12.59
C ALA A 81 -14.09 2.98 -11.89
N GLY A 82 -14.92 3.26 -10.87
CA GLY A 82 -14.86 4.48 -10.07
C GLY A 82 -13.62 4.52 -9.18
N ILE A 83 -13.20 3.39 -8.60
CA ILE A 83 -11.95 3.30 -7.82
C ILE A 83 -10.75 3.63 -8.72
N LEU A 84 -10.68 3.01 -9.90
CA LEU A 84 -9.58 3.22 -10.84
C LEU A 84 -9.58 4.66 -11.39
N ALA A 85 -10.71 5.14 -11.90
CA ALA A 85 -10.82 6.50 -12.44
C ALA A 85 -10.54 7.55 -11.36
N GLY A 86 -11.08 7.37 -10.16
CA GLY A 86 -10.82 8.23 -9.01
C GLY A 86 -9.34 8.28 -8.64
N GLY A 87 -8.66 7.14 -8.64
CA GLY A 87 -7.21 7.08 -8.43
C GLY A 87 -6.40 7.81 -9.49
N ILE A 88 -6.74 7.62 -10.78
CA ILE A 88 -6.09 8.33 -11.89
C ILE A 88 -6.27 9.84 -11.75
N ILE A 89 -7.51 10.28 -11.51
CA ILE A 89 -7.82 11.70 -11.33
C ILE A 89 -7.07 12.26 -10.12
N ALA A 90 -7.08 11.57 -8.98
CA ALA A 90 -6.38 11.99 -7.77
C ALA A 90 -4.87 12.10 -8.01
N TYR A 91 -4.26 11.13 -8.70
CA TYR A 91 -2.84 11.18 -9.05
C TYR A 91 -2.52 12.40 -9.93
N ILE A 92 -3.28 12.63 -11.00
CA ILE A 92 -3.04 13.76 -11.92
C ILE A 92 -3.18 15.09 -11.19
N LEU A 93 -4.23 15.25 -10.37
CA LEU A 93 -4.46 16.47 -9.60
C LEU A 93 -3.33 16.71 -8.59
N LEU A 94 -3.01 15.71 -7.77
CA LEU A 94 -1.96 15.82 -6.76
C LEU A 94 -0.59 16.05 -7.41
N PHE A 95 -0.28 15.38 -8.51
CA PHE A 95 0.94 15.57 -9.28
C PHE A 95 1.05 17.01 -9.79
N THR A 96 -0.03 17.52 -10.39
CA THR A 96 -0.08 18.89 -10.91
C THR A 96 0.13 19.90 -9.78
N ILE A 97 -0.53 19.70 -8.64
CA ILE A 97 -0.41 20.57 -7.47
C ILE A 97 1.02 20.53 -6.92
N THR A 98 1.57 19.34 -6.67
CA THR A 98 2.87 19.19 -6.01
C THR A 98 4.02 19.62 -6.91
N TYR A 99 3.93 19.35 -8.21
CA TYR A 99 4.94 19.75 -9.18
C TYR A 99 4.92 21.25 -9.47
N PHE A 100 3.76 21.81 -9.84
CA PHE A 100 3.72 23.21 -10.29
C PHE A 100 3.66 24.21 -9.15
N PHE A 101 2.91 23.92 -8.08
CA PHE A 101 2.67 24.88 -6.99
C PHE A 101 3.63 24.66 -5.81
N LEU A 102 3.90 23.41 -5.44
CA LEU A 102 4.83 23.10 -4.35
C LEU A 102 6.28 22.94 -4.81
N LYS A 103 6.54 23.02 -6.13
CA LYS A 103 7.87 22.88 -6.76
C LYS A 103 8.64 21.66 -6.28
N ARG A 104 7.91 20.58 -6.01
CA ARG A 104 8.50 19.35 -5.48
C ARG A 104 9.14 18.55 -6.62
N GLN A 105 10.27 17.90 -6.33
CA GLN A 105 10.83 16.89 -7.20
C GLN A 105 9.83 15.75 -7.41
N VAL A 106 9.67 15.32 -8.66
CA VAL A 106 8.86 14.16 -9.01
C VAL A 106 9.57 12.90 -8.55
N THR A 107 8.93 12.15 -7.65
CA THR A 107 9.40 10.88 -7.11
C THR A 107 8.33 9.81 -7.31
N THR A 108 8.70 8.54 -7.13
CA THR A 108 7.76 7.41 -7.19
C THR A 108 6.80 7.37 -5.99
N GLU A 109 7.07 8.12 -4.92
CA GLU A 109 6.30 8.12 -3.67
C GLU A 109 4.82 8.43 -3.91
N LEU A 110 4.50 9.47 -4.69
CA LEU A 110 3.12 9.85 -4.97
C LEU A 110 2.38 8.73 -5.72
N PHE A 111 3.06 8.10 -6.69
CA PHE A 111 2.51 6.96 -7.41
C PHE A 111 2.27 5.77 -6.47
N LEU A 112 3.20 5.48 -5.55
CA LEU A 112 3.05 4.40 -4.58
C LEU A 112 1.90 4.66 -3.60
N ILE A 113 1.75 5.89 -3.10
CA ILE A 113 0.66 6.26 -2.18
C ILE A 113 -0.70 6.06 -2.85
N ILE A 114 -0.88 6.60 -4.06
CA ILE A 114 -2.17 6.52 -4.77
C ILE A 114 -2.40 5.12 -5.33
N GLY A 115 -1.38 4.47 -5.87
CA GLY A 115 -1.46 3.11 -6.37
C GLY A 115 -1.80 2.11 -5.28
N TRP A 116 -1.19 2.23 -4.10
CA TRP A 116 -1.57 1.43 -2.93
C TRP A 116 -3.01 1.70 -2.50
N ALA A 117 -3.45 2.96 -2.46
CA ALA A 117 -4.83 3.30 -2.09
C ALA A 117 -5.86 2.66 -3.04
N VAL A 118 -5.61 2.73 -4.35
CA VAL A 118 -6.46 2.10 -5.38
C VAL A 118 -6.50 0.59 -5.19
N LEU A 119 -5.34 -0.03 -4.96
CA LEU A 119 -5.25 -1.46 -4.72
C LEU A 119 -6.04 -1.85 -3.46
N GLU A 120 -5.81 -1.18 -2.34
CA GLU A 120 -6.44 -1.51 -1.06
C GLU A 120 -7.95 -1.29 -1.08
N LEU A 121 -8.43 -0.20 -1.69
CA LEU A 121 -9.87 0.00 -1.90
C LEU A 121 -10.48 -1.11 -2.75
N SER A 122 -9.74 -1.61 -3.75
CA SER A 122 -10.17 -2.75 -4.58
C SER A 122 -10.20 -4.05 -3.79
N VAL A 123 -9.23 -4.28 -2.88
CA VAL A 123 -9.23 -5.42 -1.95
C VAL A 123 -10.43 -5.35 -1.01
N ILE A 124 -10.67 -4.20 -0.37
CA ILE A 124 -11.81 -3.99 0.54
C ILE A 124 -13.14 -4.20 -0.19
N ASN A 125 -13.29 -3.61 -1.39
CA ASN A 125 -14.49 -3.77 -2.21
C ASN A 125 -14.70 -5.23 -2.60
N THR A 126 -13.63 -5.96 -2.91
CA THR A 126 -13.70 -7.39 -3.24
C THR A 126 -14.10 -8.23 -2.03
N LEU A 127 -13.52 -8.00 -0.86
CA LEU A 127 -13.87 -8.71 0.38
C LEU A 127 -15.32 -8.43 0.81
N TYR A 128 -15.83 -7.23 0.56
CA TYR A 128 -17.25 -6.92 0.78
C TYR A 128 -18.15 -7.61 -0.27
N LYS A 129 -17.76 -7.56 -1.54
CA LYS A 129 -18.45 -8.21 -2.67
C LYS A 129 -18.64 -9.71 -2.44
N THR A 130 -17.65 -10.38 -1.84
CA THR A 130 -17.64 -11.81 -1.52
C THR A 130 -18.10 -12.13 -0.10
N GLU A 131 -18.66 -11.15 0.62
CA GLU A 131 -19.27 -11.30 1.95
C GLU A 131 -18.30 -11.66 3.11
N TYR A 132 -16.98 -11.58 2.88
CA TYR A 132 -15.97 -11.69 3.94
C TYR A 132 -16.00 -10.48 4.86
N PHE A 133 -16.36 -9.30 4.33
CA PHE A 133 -16.59 -8.10 5.12
C PHE A 133 -18.08 -7.79 5.24
N SER A 134 -18.50 -7.37 6.45
CA SER A 134 -19.76 -6.67 6.64
C SER A 134 -19.68 -5.26 6.04
N PHE A 135 -20.83 -4.62 5.81
CA PHE A 135 -20.85 -3.24 5.31
C PHE A 135 -20.10 -2.28 6.25
N GLY A 136 -20.36 -2.36 7.56
CA GLY A 136 -19.67 -1.54 8.56
C GLY A 136 -18.16 -1.79 8.59
N GLY A 137 -17.74 -3.06 8.46
CA GLY A 137 -16.32 -3.40 8.37
C GLY A 137 -15.65 -2.81 7.13
N ALA A 138 -16.30 -2.93 5.96
CA ALA A 138 -15.78 -2.40 4.72
C ALA A 138 -15.65 -0.87 4.74
N VAL A 139 -16.69 -0.17 5.22
CA VAL A 139 -16.66 1.30 5.40
C VAL A 139 -15.56 1.72 6.37
N ALA A 140 -15.41 1.02 7.50
CA ALA A 140 -14.36 1.30 8.47
C ALA A 140 -12.96 1.20 7.84
N PHE A 141 -12.69 0.14 7.06
CA PHE A 141 -11.41 0.00 6.38
C PHE A 141 -11.21 1.04 5.27
N CYS A 142 -12.24 1.45 4.54
CA CYS A 142 -12.13 2.57 3.60
C CYS A 142 -11.70 3.87 4.30
N ILE A 143 -12.27 4.17 5.48
CA ILE A 143 -11.90 5.35 6.28
C ILE A 143 -10.46 5.24 6.78
N ILE A 144 -10.04 4.07 7.28
CA ILE A 144 -8.67 3.82 7.74
C ILE A 144 -7.68 3.99 6.60
N THR A 145 -7.97 3.44 5.41
CA THR A 145 -7.14 3.60 4.21
C THR A 145 -7.05 5.07 3.82
N ALA A 146 -8.16 5.81 3.81
CA ALA A 146 -8.16 7.24 3.51
C ALA A 146 -7.32 8.04 4.52
N ALA A 147 -7.41 7.74 5.81
CA ALA A 147 -6.58 8.37 6.84
C ALA A 147 -5.09 8.08 6.63
N ALA A 148 -4.72 6.83 6.31
CA ALA A 148 -3.35 6.46 5.99
C ALA A 148 -2.81 7.20 4.76
N VAL A 149 -3.63 7.36 3.71
CA VAL A 149 -3.27 8.17 2.52
C VAL A 149 -3.05 9.63 2.91
N LEU A 150 -3.94 10.23 3.69
CA LEU A 150 -3.80 11.62 4.11
C LEU A 150 -2.52 11.84 4.92
N ILE A 151 -2.23 10.97 5.89
CA ILE A 151 -0.97 11.03 6.65
C ILE A 151 0.23 10.86 5.72
N SER A 152 0.16 9.92 4.78
CA SER A 152 1.23 9.71 3.80
C SER A 152 1.47 10.91 2.90
N LEU A 153 0.41 11.64 2.52
CA LEU A 153 0.52 12.88 1.75
C LEU A 153 1.09 14.04 2.58
N LEU A 154 0.78 14.09 3.88
CA LEU A 154 1.38 15.06 4.79
C LEU A 154 2.88 14.82 4.96
N CYS A 155 3.28 13.56 5.17
CA CYS A 155 4.68 13.13 5.18
C CYS A 155 5.35 13.51 3.86
N TYR A 156 4.75 13.07 2.75
CA TYR A 156 5.19 13.42 1.40
C TYR A 156 5.47 14.92 1.32
N ILE A 157 4.48 15.80 1.44
CA ILE A 157 4.65 17.26 1.28
C ILE A 157 5.71 17.84 2.23
N SER A 158 5.82 17.34 3.46
CA SER A 158 6.70 17.90 4.49
C SER A 158 8.16 17.44 4.38
N TYR A 159 8.41 16.26 3.79
CA TYR A 159 9.69 15.56 3.79
C TYR A 159 10.93 16.44 3.53
N TYR A 160 10.92 17.25 2.47
CA TYR A 160 12.06 18.10 2.09
C TYR A 160 12.28 19.33 2.99
N LYS A 161 11.36 19.61 3.91
CA LYS A 161 11.45 20.72 4.87
C LYS A 161 11.95 20.27 6.25
N LEU A 162 12.07 18.96 6.46
CA LEU A 162 12.42 18.38 7.74
C LEU A 162 13.94 18.25 7.91
N GLU A 163 14.39 18.39 9.16
CA GLU A 163 15.77 18.07 9.54
C GLU A 163 16.05 16.57 9.37
N LYS A 164 17.33 16.19 9.27
CA LYS A 164 17.75 14.81 8.92
C LYS A 164 17.04 13.70 9.71
N THR A 165 16.95 13.85 11.04
CA THR A 165 16.30 12.84 11.90
C THR A 165 14.79 12.79 11.68
N ALA A 166 14.13 13.96 11.57
CA ALA A 166 12.70 14.04 11.33
C ALA A 166 12.35 13.51 9.94
N GLY A 167 13.11 13.85 8.89
CA GLY A 167 12.95 13.33 7.55
C GLY A 167 13.18 11.81 7.48
N PHE A 168 14.17 11.27 8.21
CA PHE A 168 14.39 9.83 8.29
C PHE A 168 13.16 9.08 8.82
N ILE A 169 12.53 9.59 9.89
CA ILE A 169 11.31 9.00 10.47
C ILE A 169 10.12 9.19 9.51
N ASP A 170 9.97 10.40 8.98
CA ASP A 170 8.88 10.77 8.08
C ASP A 170 8.82 9.88 6.83
N GLY A 171 9.98 9.55 6.25
CA GLY A 171 10.07 8.61 5.12
C GLY A 171 9.64 7.16 5.44
N MET A 172 9.60 6.77 6.72
CA MET A 172 9.15 5.43 7.13
C MET A 172 7.64 5.36 7.36
N ILE A 173 7.00 6.45 7.78
CA ILE A 173 5.60 6.48 8.21
C ILE A 173 4.64 5.93 7.15
N PRO A 174 4.70 6.33 5.85
CA PRO A 174 3.76 5.83 4.84
C PRO A 174 3.77 4.30 4.70
N LEU A 175 4.96 3.69 4.72
CA LEU A 175 5.11 2.24 4.56
C LEU A 175 4.68 1.48 5.81
N ILE A 176 4.96 2.01 7.00
CA ILE A 176 4.47 1.42 8.26
C ILE A 176 2.95 1.42 8.29
N LEU A 177 2.32 2.55 7.91
CA LEU A 177 0.87 2.66 7.87
C LEU A 177 0.26 1.71 6.83
N ALA A 178 0.80 1.68 5.61
CA ALA A 178 0.33 0.76 4.57
C ALA A 178 0.42 -0.72 5.03
N ALA A 179 1.54 -1.12 5.62
CA ALA A 179 1.73 -2.46 6.17
C ALA A 179 0.73 -2.77 7.29
N ALA A 180 0.47 -1.83 8.18
CA ALA A 180 -0.49 -1.99 9.27
C ALA A 180 -1.93 -2.17 8.77
N VAL A 181 -2.35 -1.37 7.78
CA VAL A 181 -3.68 -1.48 7.15
C VAL A 181 -3.82 -2.83 6.45
N MET A 182 -2.84 -3.22 5.62
CA MET A 182 -2.84 -4.52 4.94
C MET A 182 -2.89 -5.69 5.92
N ALA A 183 -2.17 -5.60 7.04
CA ALA A 183 -2.16 -6.61 8.08
C ALA A 183 -3.54 -6.72 8.76
N ALA A 184 -4.15 -5.59 9.12
CA ALA A 184 -5.48 -5.58 9.74
C ALA A 184 -6.56 -6.16 8.80
N ILE A 185 -6.51 -5.83 7.50
CA ILE A 185 -7.41 -6.38 6.49
C ILE A 185 -7.19 -7.89 6.34
N THR A 186 -5.93 -8.33 6.27
CA THR A 186 -5.57 -9.74 6.17
C THR A 186 -6.09 -10.54 7.36
N ILE A 187 -5.84 -10.05 8.59
CA ILE A 187 -6.33 -10.68 9.82
C ILE A 187 -7.85 -10.77 9.80
N LYS A 188 -8.54 -9.70 9.39
CA LYS A 188 -10.01 -9.71 9.35
C LYS A 188 -10.55 -10.66 8.29
N ALA A 189 -9.90 -10.79 7.15
CA ALA A 189 -10.32 -11.68 6.06
C ALA A 189 -10.20 -13.16 6.42
N VAL A 190 -9.33 -13.52 7.37
CA VAL A 190 -9.11 -14.92 7.79
C VAL A 190 -9.72 -15.27 9.14
N ALA A 191 -10.29 -14.30 9.86
CA ALA A 191 -10.94 -14.50 11.16
C ALA A 191 -12.30 -15.17 10.98
#